data_AF-A0A4U6VVY8-F1
#
_entry.id   AF-A0A4U6VVY8-F1
#
_cell.length_a   1.000
_cell.length_b   1.000
_cell.length_c   1.000
_cell.angle_alpha   90.00
_cell.angle_beta   90.00
_cell.angle_gamma   90.00
#
_symmetry.space_group_name_H-M   'P 1'
#
loop_
_entity.id
_entity.type
_entity.pdbx_description
1 polymer ?
#
loop_
_entity_poly.entity_id
_entity_poly.type
_entity_poly.pdbx_seq_one_letter_code
_entity_poly.pdbx_strand_id
1 'polypeptide(L)'
;MSLAVAGARASLLPSPLAASSSRARLLALPPRHRRPHGSLASPPAAGRRRLRVRMARTEATGVAVGFRAPEFELPEPLTGKLWTLDDFEGNPALLVMFICNHCPFVKHLKKDIAKLTSFYMEKGIGAVAISSNSIRTHPQDGPERMAEEAKLFKYPFPYLYDESQEVAKAFGAVCTPEFYLFKKDGRRPFELFYHGQFDDSRPSNNVPVTGRDLSRAIDCALSGQDLPFVEKPSVGCSIKWHP
;
A
#
# COMPACT_ATOMS: atom_id res chain seq x y z
N MET A 1 47.73 7.42 31.87
CA MET A 1 48.35 8.71 31.51
C MET A 1 47.32 9.50 30.73
N SER A 2 47.02 10.71 31.20
CA SER A 2 46.53 11.93 30.50
C SER A 2 45.36 11.83 29.51
N LEU A 3 44.44 12.78 29.37
CA LEU A 3 43.95 13.96 30.11
C LEU A 3 42.78 14.48 29.23
N ALA A 4 41.81 15.15 29.84
CA ALA A 4 40.70 15.83 29.16
C ALA A 4 41.16 16.94 28.18
N VAL A 5 40.24 17.49 27.36
CA VAL A 5 39.91 18.93 27.30
C VAL A 5 38.84 19.21 26.22
N ALA A 6 37.89 20.07 26.60
CA ALA A 6 36.80 20.64 25.81
C ALA A 6 37.24 21.80 24.91
N GLY A 7 36.40 22.18 23.93
CA GLY A 7 36.58 23.42 23.15
C GLY A 7 35.32 23.84 22.40
N ALA A 8 34.58 24.78 23.00
CA ALA A 8 33.48 25.51 22.38
C ALA A 8 34.00 26.64 21.46
N ARG A 9 33.21 27.06 20.46
CA ARG A 9 33.25 28.44 19.94
C ARG A 9 31.95 28.84 19.25
N ALA A 10 31.32 29.88 19.80
CA ALA A 10 30.22 30.64 19.24
C ALA A 10 30.76 32.02 18.79
N SER A 11 30.26 32.54 17.68
CA SER A 11 30.33 33.97 17.28
C SER A 11 29.81 34.12 15.85
N LEU A 12 29.13 35.15 15.36
CA LEU A 12 28.53 36.40 15.85
C LEU A 12 27.75 36.94 14.62
N LEU A 13 26.56 37.53 14.81
CA LEU A 13 25.85 38.33 13.78
C LEU A 13 26.59 39.66 13.52
N PRO A 14 26.31 40.35 12.40
CA PRO A 14 25.41 41.51 12.52
C PRO A 14 24.51 41.80 11.27
N SER A 15 23.30 42.30 11.52
CA SER A 15 22.51 43.23 10.66
C SER A 15 23.05 44.67 10.87
N PRO A 16 22.55 45.79 10.28
CA PRO A 16 21.31 46.04 9.51
C PRO A 16 21.47 47.02 8.32
N LEU A 17 20.37 47.45 7.67
CA LEU A 17 20.05 48.87 7.43
C LEU A 17 18.77 49.03 6.59
N ALA A 18 17.91 49.94 7.05
CA ALA A 18 16.66 50.40 6.46
C ALA A 18 16.80 51.88 6.04
N ALA A 19 16.06 52.31 5.02
CA ALA A 19 15.59 53.68 4.74
C ALA A 19 14.98 53.71 3.31
N SER A 20 14.08 54.60 2.88
CA SER A 20 13.10 55.53 3.46
C SER A 20 12.51 56.32 2.28
N SER A 21 11.33 56.93 2.49
CA SER A 21 10.72 58.04 1.72
C SER A 21 10.03 57.68 0.39
N SER A 22 8.95 58.34 -0.04
CA SER A 22 8.38 59.63 0.36
C SER A 22 6.88 59.70 0.03
N ARG A 23 6.14 60.46 0.83
CA ARG A 23 4.73 60.84 0.59
C ARG A 23 4.67 61.98 -0.42
N ALA A 24 3.76 61.90 -1.38
CA ALA A 24 3.23 63.07 -2.08
C ALA A 24 1.70 63.08 -1.97
N ARG A 25 1.21 64.20 -1.46
CA ARG A 25 -0.19 64.53 -1.16
C ARG A 25 -0.71 65.30 -2.39
N LEU A 26 -1.79 64.86 -3.03
CA LEU A 26 -2.50 65.68 -4.02
C LEU A 26 -4.00 65.76 -3.72
N LEU A 27 -4.52 66.92 -4.08
CA LEU A 27 -5.76 67.56 -3.66
C LEU A 27 -7.03 66.89 -4.17
N ALA A 28 -8.10 67.03 -3.40
CA ALA A 28 -9.45 66.59 -3.69
C ALA A 28 -10.18 67.50 -4.70
N LEU A 29 -11.09 66.90 -5.48
CA LEU A 29 -12.09 67.56 -6.33
C LEU A 29 -13.48 66.88 -6.14
N PRO A 30 -14.59 67.60 -6.36
CA PRO A 30 -15.93 67.30 -5.81
C PRO A 30 -16.70 66.23 -6.62
N PRO A 31 -17.79 65.66 -6.05
CA PRO A 31 -18.43 64.47 -6.60
C PRO A 31 -19.33 64.83 -7.81
N ARG A 32 -19.26 64.01 -8.86
CA ARG A 32 -20.25 64.02 -9.95
C ARG A 32 -21.19 62.84 -9.79
N HIS A 33 -22.46 63.13 -9.54
CA HIS A 33 -23.56 62.19 -9.60
C HIS A 33 -23.57 61.47 -10.96
N ARG A 34 -23.41 60.14 -10.94
CA ARG A 34 -23.77 59.25 -12.06
C ARG A 34 -24.92 58.35 -11.61
N ARG A 35 -25.93 58.27 -12.48
CA ARG A 35 -27.16 57.47 -12.35
C ARG A 35 -26.83 55.98 -12.21
N PRO A 36 -27.68 55.17 -11.55
CA PRO A 36 -27.43 53.75 -11.36
C PRO A 36 -27.60 53.01 -12.68
N HIS A 37 -26.51 52.46 -13.22
CA HIS A 37 -26.61 51.36 -14.18
C HIS A 37 -26.83 50.07 -13.38
N GLY A 38 -27.91 49.36 -13.70
CA GLY A 38 -28.27 48.10 -13.07
C GLY A 38 -27.10 47.12 -13.09
N SER A 39 -26.71 46.66 -11.90
CA SER A 39 -25.82 45.52 -11.72
C SER A 39 -26.60 44.27 -12.12
N LEU A 40 -26.30 43.74 -13.31
CA LEU A 40 -26.59 42.34 -13.60
C LEU A 40 -25.70 41.51 -12.68
N ALA A 41 -26.28 40.98 -11.62
CA ALA A 41 -25.64 40.00 -10.75
C ALA A 41 -25.13 38.85 -11.62
N SER A 42 -23.82 38.61 -11.60
CA SER A 42 -23.24 37.41 -12.19
C SER A 42 -23.81 36.19 -11.46
N PRO A 43 -24.17 35.11 -12.16
CA PRO A 43 -24.65 33.91 -11.49
C PRO A 43 -23.52 33.36 -10.60
N PRO A 44 -23.84 32.72 -9.48
CA PRO A 44 -22.81 32.12 -8.64
C PRO A 44 -22.05 31.11 -9.48
N ALA A 45 -20.72 31.23 -9.49
CA ALA A 45 -19.85 30.29 -10.15
C ALA A 45 -20.23 28.88 -9.67
N ALA A 46 -20.77 28.07 -10.58
CA ALA A 46 -21.14 26.70 -10.32
C ALA A 46 -19.87 26.00 -9.80
N GLY A 47 -19.84 25.75 -8.49
CA GLY A 47 -18.74 25.06 -7.85
C GLY A 47 -18.51 23.76 -8.61
N ARG A 48 -17.31 23.59 -9.16
CA ARG A 48 -16.88 22.31 -9.72
C ARG A 48 -16.98 21.29 -8.60
N ARG A 49 -18.12 20.61 -8.55
CA ARG A 49 -18.36 19.45 -7.71
C ARG A 49 -17.31 18.44 -8.14
N ARG A 50 -16.20 18.37 -7.38
CA ARG A 50 -15.22 17.30 -7.56
C ARG A 50 -16.03 16.01 -7.49
N LEU A 51 -16.18 15.34 -8.62
CA LEU A 51 -16.62 13.96 -8.65
C LEU A 51 -15.57 13.19 -7.84
N ARG A 52 -15.85 12.98 -6.56
CA ARG A 52 -15.21 11.91 -5.79
C ARG A 52 -15.73 10.64 -6.45
N VAL A 53 -15.01 10.15 -7.45
CA VAL A 53 -15.16 8.77 -7.92
C VAL A 53 -14.89 7.91 -6.70
N ARG A 54 -15.96 7.45 -6.05
CA ARG A 54 -15.87 6.42 -5.03
C ARG A 54 -15.53 5.16 -5.80
N MET A 55 -14.23 4.85 -5.91
CA MET A 55 -13.80 3.53 -6.36
C MET A 55 -14.51 2.50 -5.48
N ALA A 56 -15.23 1.57 -6.10
CA ALA A 56 -15.87 0.48 -5.38
C ALA A 56 -14.82 -0.22 -4.52
N ARG A 57 -15.14 -0.38 -3.23
CA ARG A 57 -14.28 -1.04 -2.24
C ARG A 57 -14.88 -2.41 -1.98
N THR A 58 -14.02 -3.41 -1.95
CA THR A 58 -14.38 -4.78 -1.60
C THR A 58 -13.62 -5.13 -0.34
N GLU A 59 -14.31 -5.72 0.63
CA GLU A 59 -13.71 -6.30 1.83
C GLU A 59 -13.48 -7.80 1.58
N ALA A 60 -12.37 -8.33 2.09
CA ALA A 60 -12.09 -9.76 2.06
C ALA A 60 -13.20 -10.55 2.76
N THR A 61 -13.66 -11.63 2.15
CA THR A 61 -14.66 -12.53 2.74
C THR A 61 -14.00 -13.53 3.68
N GLY A 62 -14.64 -13.86 4.81
CA GLY A 62 -14.08 -14.81 5.76
C GLY A 62 -13.82 -16.18 5.14
N VAL A 63 -12.64 -16.73 5.38
CA VAL A 63 -12.23 -18.08 4.99
C VAL A 63 -12.38 -19.03 6.18
N ALA A 64 -12.84 -20.25 5.95
CA ALA A 64 -13.19 -21.20 7.01
C ALA A 64 -11.97 -21.78 7.75
N VAL A 65 -12.19 -22.22 8.99
CA VAL A 65 -11.21 -22.99 9.78
C VAL A 65 -10.80 -24.26 9.02
N GLY A 66 -9.50 -24.56 8.98
CA GLY A 66 -8.96 -25.71 8.24
C GLY A 66 -8.67 -25.43 6.76
N PHE A 67 -8.75 -24.17 6.32
CA PHE A 67 -8.34 -23.79 4.98
C PHE A 67 -6.85 -24.04 4.75
N ARG A 68 -6.56 -24.95 3.84
CA ARG A 68 -5.20 -25.28 3.41
C ARG A 68 -4.83 -24.40 2.23
N ALA A 69 -3.57 -23.98 2.16
CA ALA A 69 -3.07 -23.25 1.00
C ALA A 69 -3.34 -24.07 -0.28
N PRO A 70 -4.10 -23.54 -1.24
CA PRO A 70 -4.27 -24.17 -2.53
C PRO A 70 -2.92 -24.33 -3.25
N GLU A 71 -2.77 -25.42 -3.98
CA GLU A 71 -1.64 -25.63 -4.89
C GLU A 71 -1.67 -24.58 -6.02
N PHE A 72 -0.50 -24.17 -6.47
CA PHE A 72 -0.34 -23.28 -7.62
C PHE A 72 0.93 -23.63 -8.38
N GLU A 73 0.95 -23.29 -9.67
CA GLU A 73 2.13 -23.28 -10.52
C GLU A 73 2.02 -22.04 -11.39
N LEU A 74 2.77 -20.99 -11.04
CA LEU A 74 2.63 -19.69 -11.68
C LEU A 74 3.98 -19.12 -12.13
N PRO A 75 4.04 -18.45 -13.30
CA PRO A 75 5.25 -17.81 -13.77
C PRO A 75 5.52 -16.50 -13.02
N GLU A 76 6.79 -16.27 -12.71
CA GLU A 76 7.31 -14.98 -12.28
C GLU A 76 7.77 -14.17 -13.51
N PRO A 77 7.11 -13.07 -13.88
CA PRO A 77 7.49 -12.29 -15.06
C PRO A 77 8.92 -11.71 -15.03
N LEU A 78 9.46 -11.47 -13.84
CA LEU A 78 10.78 -10.86 -13.66
C LEU A 78 11.92 -11.81 -14.08
N THR A 79 11.82 -13.07 -13.70
CA THR A 79 12.89 -14.07 -13.84
C THR A 79 12.55 -15.15 -14.88
N GLY A 80 11.27 -15.31 -15.21
CA GLY A 80 10.75 -16.42 -16.00
C GLY A 80 10.65 -17.74 -15.24
N LYS A 81 11.02 -17.79 -13.95
CA LYS A 81 10.91 -19.00 -13.13
C LYS A 81 9.43 -19.34 -12.89
N LEU A 82 9.08 -20.62 -13.04
CA LEU A 82 7.82 -21.17 -12.52
C LEU A 82 7.97 -21.46 -11.04
N TRP A 83 7.01 -20.99 -10.25
CA TRP A 83 6.98 -21.17 -8.80
C TRP A 83 5.77 -22.01 -8.40
N THR A 84 5.98 -22.91 -7.45
CA THR A 84 4.94 -23.74 -6.86
C THR A 84 4.87 -23.57 -5.35
N LEU A 85 3.86 -24.18 -4.71
CA LEU A 85 3.79 -24.21 -3.25
C LEU A 85 4.99 -24.95 -2.64
N ASP A 86 5.54 -25.95 -3.34
CA ASP A 86 6.69 -26.76 -2.91
C ASP A 86 7.97 -25.94 -2.75
N ASP A 87 8.15 -24.87 -3.53
CA ASP A 87 9.29 -23.95 -3.40
C ASP A 87 9.38 -23.30 -2.01
N PHE A 88 8.28 -23.31 -1.24
CA PHE A 88 8.19 -22.74 0.10
C PHE A 88 8.18 -23.78 1.22
N GLU A 89 8.38 -25.07 0.93
CA GLU A 89 8.35 -26.15 1.93
C GLU A 89 9.42 -25.96 3.04
N GLY A 90 10.52 -25.28 2.73
CA GLY A 90 11.56 -24.96 3.72
C GLY A 90 11.13 -23.97 4.81
N ASN A 91 10.01 -23.26 4.60
CA ASN A 91 9.56 -22.20 5.50
C ASN A 91 8.49 -22.71 6.49
N PRO A 92 8.59 -22.38 7.80
CA PRO A 92 7.55 -22.74 8.79
C PRO A 92 6.23 -21.99 8.58
N ALA A 93 6.28 -20.83 7.90
CA ALA A 93 5.13 -20.02 7.56
C ALA A 93 5.28 -19.43 6.15
N LEU A 94 4.17 -19.23 5.46
CA LEU A 94 4.10 -18.69 4.11
C LEU A 94 3.09 -17.55 4.05
N LEU A 95 3.54 -16.38 3.63
CA LEU A 95 2.68 -15.24 3.33
C LEU A 95 2.35 -15.21 1.82
N VAL A 96 1.09 -15.45 1.47
CA VAL A 96 0.55 -15.27 0.12
C VAL A 96 -0.20 -13.95 0.04
N MET A 97 0.08 -13.14 -0.98
CA MET A 97 -0.47 -11.79 -1.11
C MET A 97 -1.08 -11.60 -2.49
N PHE A 98 -2.38 -11.34 -2.58
CA PHE A 98 -3.00 -10.91 -3.83
C PHE A 98 -2.87 -9.40 -3.96
N ILE A 99 -2.08 -8.94 -4.93
CA ILE A 99 -1.78 -7.51 -5.15
C ILE A 99 -1.93 -7.15 -6.63
N CYS A 100 -1.81 -5.86 -6.95
CA CYS A 100 -1.75 -5.40 -8.32
C CYS A 100 -1.00 -4.06 -8.45
N ASN A 101 -0.71 -3.65 -9.68
CA ASN A 101 0.14 -2.49 -9.93
C ASN A 101 -0.64 -1.17 -9.82
N HIS A 102 -1.93 -1.16 -10.17
CA HIS A 102 -2.68 0.09 -10.30
C HIS A 102 -3.49 0.51 -9.07
N CYS A 103 -3.86 -0.44 -8.21
CA CYS A 103 -4.79 -0.20 -7.11
C CYS A 103 -4.24 0.85 -6.12
N PRO A 104 -5.02 1.87 -5.74
CA PRO A 104 -4.59 2.88 -4.77
C PRO A 104 -4.30 2.28 -3.38
N PHE A 105 -4.99 1.21 -2.98
CA PHE A 105 -4.73 0.52 -1.71
C PHE A 105 -3.40 -0.23 -1.74
N VAL A 106 -3.06 -0.88 -2.86
CA VAL A 106 -1.76 -1.54 -3.01
C VAL A 106 -0.67 -0.47 -3.05
N LYS A 107 -0.81 0.56 -3.90
CA LYS A 107 0.14 1.69 -4.00
C LYS A 107 0.46 2.35 -2.66
N HIS A 108 -0.52 2.42 -1.78
CA HIS A 108 -0.36 2.92 -0.41
C HIS A 108 0.58 2.03 0.44
N LEU A 109 0.64 0.72 0.18
CA LEU A 109 1.38 -0.25 0.97
C LEU A 109 2.65 -0.83 0.32
N LYS A 110 2.89 -0.68 -1.00
CA LYS A 110 3.98 -1.40 -1.72
C LYS A 110 5.35 -1.32 -1.05
N LYS A 111 5.74 -0.13 -0.58
CA LYS A 111 7.04 0.09 0.09
C LYS A 111 7.10 -0.65 1.44
N ASP A 112 6.02 -0.59 2.20
CA ASP A 112 5.93 -1.21 3.52
C ASP A 112 5.77 -2.73 3.44
N ILE A 113 5.09 -3.24 2.40
CA ILE A 113 5.07 -4.67 2.07
C ILE A 113 6.50 -5.15 1.82
N ALA A 114 7.23 -4.51 0.89
CA ALA A 114 8.61 -4.89 0.59
C ALA A 114 9.48 -4.89 1.86
N LYS A 115 9.43 -3.81 2.65
CA LYS A 115 10.17 -3.66 3.90
C LYS A 115 9.83 -4.74 4.93
N LEU A 116 8.55 -4.99 5.17
CA LEU A 116 8.08 -5.99 6.14
C LEU A 116 8.50 -7.39 5.70
N THR A 117 8.30 -7.73 4.44
CA THR A 117 8.69 -9.05 3.92
C THR A 117 10.19 -9.27 3.96
N SER A 118 11.02 -8.29 3.60
CA SER A 118 12.48 -8.42 3.73
C SER A 118 12.88 -8.77 5.15
N PHE A 119 12.33 -8.05 6.13
CA PHE A 119 12.62 -8.28 7.55
C PHE A 119 12.19 -9.68 8.04
N TYR A 120 11.02 -10.15 7.64
CA TYR A 120 10.53 -11.45 8.11
C TYR A 120 11.06 -12.65 7.31
N MET A 121 11.45 -12.47 6.05
CA MET A 121 12.12 -13.52 5.27
C MET A 121 13.49 -13.85 5.88
N GLU A 122 14.21 -12.87 6.43
CA GLU A 122 15.43 -13.11 7.23
C GLU A 122 15.16 -13.94 8.50
N LYS A 123 13.93 -13.94 8.99
CA LYS A 123 13.46 -14.76 10.12
C LYS A 123 12.84 -16.09 9.71
N GLY A 124 12.86 -16.40 8.41
CA GLY A 124 12.48 -17.70 7.88
C GLY A 124 11.08 -17.82 7.28
N ILE A 125 10.26 -16.75 7.20
CA ILE A 125 8.99 -16.89 6.44
C ILE A 125 9.25 -17.01 4.94
N GLY A 126 8.42 -17.78 4.26
CA GLY A 126 8.24 -17.70 2.83
C GLY A 126 7.28 -16.54 2.53
N ALA A 127 7.46 -15.88 1.38
CA ALA A 127 6.54 -14.85 0.92
C ALA A 127 6.39 -14.93 -0.60
N VAL A 128 5.17 -14.71 -1.09
CA VAL A 128 4.83 -14.69 -2.51
C VAL A 128 3.71 -13.69 -2.76
N ALA A 129 3.85 -12.90 -3.84
CA ALA A 129 2.79 -12.03 -4.33
C ALA A 129 2.20 -12.61 -5.62
N ILE A 130 0.89 -12.47 -5.81
CA ILE A 130 0.16 -12.95 -6.99
C ILE A 130 -0.69 -11.80 -7.55
N SER A 131 -0.59 -11.56 -8.85
CA SER A 131 -1.50 -10.68 -9.60
C SER A 131 -2.42 -11.54 -10.46
N SER A 132 -3.72 -11.44 -10.21
CA SER A 132 -4.77 -12.15 -10.95
C SER A 132 -5.68 -11.20 -11.73
N ASN A 133 -5.25 -9.95 -11.95
CA ASN A 133 -6.08 -8.96 -12.64
C ASN A 133 -6.04 -9.17 -14.16
N SER A 134 -7.22 -9.09 -14.79
CA SER A 134 -7.39 -9.21 -16.24
C SER A 134 -6.67 -8.09 -16.99
N ILE A 135 -5.64 -8.47 -17.76
CA ILE A 135 -4.87 -7.52 -18.58
C ILE A 135 -5.66 -6.95 -19.76
N ARG A 136 -6.78 -7.58 -20.15
CA ARG A 136 -7.69 -7.05 -21.18
C ARG A 136 -8.37 -5.76 -20.72
N THR A 137 -8.71 -5.69 -19.43
CA THR A 137 -9.39 -4.53 -18.84
C THR A 137 -8.42 -3.61 -18.10
N HIS A 138 -7.31 -4.16 -17.58
CA HIS A 138 -6.30 -3.45 -16.81
C HIS A 138 -4.89 -3.83 -17.30
N PRO A 139 -4.47 -3.39 -18.51
CA PRO A 139 -3.18 -3.74 -19.10
C PRO A 139 -1.96 -3.44 -18.21
N GLN A 140 -2.09 -2.44 -17.34
CA GLN A 140 -1.05 -2.05 -16.40
C GLN A 140 -0.71 -3.10 -15.32
N ASP A 141 -1.56 -4.11 -15.14
CA ASP A 141 -1.29 -5.25 -14.24
C ASP A 141 -0.67 -6.44 -14.98
N GLY A 142 -0.29 -6.28 -16.26
CA GLY A 142 0.31 -7.35 -17.05
C GLY A 142 1.77 -7.66 -16.72
N PRO A 143 2.28 -8.81 -17.19
CA PRO A 143 3.60 -9.35 -16.82
C PRO A 143 4.76 -8.37 -16.96
N GLU A 144 4.83 -7.62 -18.05
CA GLU A 144 5.90 -6.63 -18.28
C GLU A 144 5.93 -5.56 -17.17
N ARG A 145 4.76 -4.99 -16.84
CA ARG A 145 4.63 -3.97 -15.80
C ARG A 145 4.85 -4.55 -14.41
N MET A 146 4.47 -5.80 -14.17
CA MET A 146 4.78 -6.50 -12.93
C MET A 146 6.30 -6.66 -12.72
N ALA A 147 7.03 -7.04 -13.77
CA ALA A 147 8.49 -7.15 -13.72
C ALA A 147 9.17 -5.79 -13.47
N GLU A 148 8.72 -4.73 -14.14
CA GLU A 148 9.17 -3.36 -13.88
C GLU A 148 8.92 -2.94 -12.42
N GLU A 149 7.73 -3.23 -11.90
CA GLU A 149 7.34 -2.87 -10.54
C GLU A 149 8.17 -3.61 -9.49
N ALA A 150 8.36 -4.93 -9.68
CA ALA A 150 9.19 -5.74 -8.80
C ALA A 150 10.65 -5.22 -8.74
N LYS A 151 11.22 -4.82 -9.89
CA LYS A 151 12.55 -4.17 -9.94
C LYS A 151 12.56 -2.82 -9.22
N LEU A 152 11.55 -1.98 -9.47
CA LEU A 152 11.48 -0.62 -8.93
C LEU A 152 11.38 -0.61 -7.40
N PHE A 153 10.52 -1.46 -6.84
CA PHE A 153 10.31 -1.55 -5.39
C PHE A 153 11.21 -2.59 -4.72
N LYS A 154 12.05 -3.29 -5.49
CA LYS A 154 12.98 -4.32 -5.01
C LYS A 154 12.27 -5.37 -4.16
N TYR A 155 11.18 -5.94 -4.70
CA TYR A 155 10.45 -6.98 -3.98
C TYR A 155 11.40 -8.15 -3.65
N PRO A 156 11.50 -8.55 -2.37
CA PRO A 156 12.37 -9.66 -1.95
C PRO A 156 11.73 -11.03 -2.22
N PHE A 157 10.46 -11.04 -2.64
CA PHE A 157 9.64 -12.21 -2.93
C PHE A 157 9.31 -12.28 -4.42
N PRO A 158 8.99 -13.47 -4.96
CA PRO A 158 8.49 -13.60 -6.32
C PRO A 158 7.11 -12.95 -6.47
N TYR A 159 6.93 -12.23 -7.58
CA TYR A 159 5.65 -11.62 -7.96
C TYR A 159 5.07 -12.35 -9.18
N LEU A 160 4.13 -13.25 -8.92
CA LEU A 160 3.62 -14.24 -9.85
C LEU A 160 2.38 -13.73 -10.60
N TYR A 161 2.24 -14.15 -11.86
CA TYR A 161 1.09 -13.82 -12.69
C TYR A 161 0.13 -15.00 -12.81
N ASP A 162 -1.09 -14.82 -12.30
CA ASP A 162 -2.19 -15.79 -12.36
C ASP A 162 -3.13 -15.42 -13.51
N GLU A 163 -2.75 -15.85 -14.72
CA GLU A 163 -3.47 -15.53 -15.96
C GLU A 163 -4.88 -16.14 -15.99
N SER A 164 -5.06 -17.36 -15.52
CA SER A 164 -6.36 -18.05 -15.55
C SER A 164 -7.32 -17.54 -14.47
N GLN A 165 -6.77 -16.89 -13.44
CA GLN A 165 -7.47 -16.46 -12.22
C GLN A 165 -7.97 -17.63 -11.35
N GLU A 166 -7.58 -18.87 -11.68
CA GLU A 166 -7.99 -20.05 -10.93
C GLU A 166 -7.33 -20.10 -9.56
N VAL A 167 -6.10 -19.58 -9.43
CA VAL A 167 -5.43 -19.49 -8.11
C VAL A 167 -6.15 -18.49 -7.22
N ALA A 168 -6.49 -17.30 -7.72
CA ALA A 168 -7.33 -16.36 -6.95
C ALA A 168 -8.67 -16.95 -6.53
N LYS A 169 -9.35 -17.69 -7.43
CA LYS A 169 -10.62 -18.36 -7.10
C LYS A 169 -10.45 -19.44 -6.04
N ALA A 170 -9.40 -20.25 -6.14
CA ALA A 170 -9.10 -21.31 -5.17
C ALA A 170 -8.77 -20.75 -3.77
N PHE A 171 -8.11 -19.59 -3.72
CA PHE A 171 -7.87 -18.85 -2.48
C PHE A 171 -9.11 -18.13 -1.94
N GLY A 172 -10.16 -17.98 -2.76
CA GLY A 172 -11.30 -17.13 -2.43
C GLY A 172 -10.93 -15.64 -2.37
N ALA A 173 -9.87 -15.23 -3.07
CA ALA A 173 -9.42 -13.84 -3.07
C ALA A 173 -10.41 -12.96 -3.84
N VAL A 174 -10.72 -11.78 -3.29
CA VAL A 174 -11.73 -10.87 -3.83
C VAL A 174 -11.23 -9.45 -4.01
N CYS A 175 -10.16 -9.06 -3.32
CA CYS A 175 -9.65 -7.69 -3.34
C CYS A 175 -8.12 -7.60 -3.43
N THR A 176 -7.62 -6.39 -3.66
CA THR A 176 -6.19 -6.07 -3.70
C THR A 176 -5.90 -4.82 -2.85
N PRO A 177 -5.01 -4.88 -1.85
CA PRO A 177 -4.27 -6.05 -1.41
C PRO A 177 -5.12 -6.98 -0.54
N GLU A 178 -4.81 -8.28 -0.57
CA GLU A 178 -5.38 -9.30 0.32
C GLU A 178 -4.28 -10.24 0.80
N PHE A 179 -4.22 -10.50 2.10
CA PHE A 179 -3.10 -11.18 2.76
C PHE A 179 -3.54 -12.48 3.43
N TYR A 180 -2.87 -13.57 3.10
CA TYR A 180 -3.06 -14.88 3.70
C TYR A 180 -1.74 -15.36 4.28
N LEU A 181 -1.68 -15.52 5.59
CA LEU A 181 -0.54 -16.11 6.28
C LEU A 181 -0.91 -17.53 6.66
N PHE A 182 -0.15 -18.49 6.13
CA PHE A 182 -0.25 -19.89 6.50
C PHE A 182 0.89 -20.26 7.43
N LYS A 183 0.64 -21.21 8.33
CA LYS A 183 1.68 -21.87 9.14
C LYS A 183 1.59 -23.38 8.96
N LYS A 184 2.68 -24.08 9.28
CA LYS A 184 2.68 -25.54 9.39
C LYS A 184 3.42 -26.00 10.64
N ASP A 185 2.99 -27.11 11.22
CA ASP A 185 3.68 -27.75 12.33
C ASP A 185 4.60 -28.87 11.80
N GLY A 186 5.81 -28.47 11.43
CA GLY A 186 6.81 -29.35 10.81
C GLY A 186 6.69 -29.43 9.29
N ARG A 187 5.98 -30.45 8.77
CA ARG A 187 5.76 -30.61 7.32
C ARG A 187 4.35 -30.18 6.94
N ARG A 188 4.09 -30.05 5.64
CA ARG A 188 2.76 -29.75 5.08
C ARG A 188 1.63 -30.55 5.78
N PRO A 189 0.40 -29.99 5.85
CA PRO A 189 -0.08 -28.85 5.06
C PRO A 189 0.25 -27.47 5.65
N PHE A 190 0.30 -26.46 4.78
CA PHE A 190 0.18 -25.06 5.17
C PHE A 190 -1.29 -24.76 5.49
N GLU A 191 -1.57 -24.42 6.74
CA GLU A 191 -2.92 -24.10 7.22
C GLU A 191 -3.05 -22.62 7.53
N LEU A 192 -4.20 -22.04 7.17
CA LEU A 192 -4.44 -20.62 7.31
C LEU A 192 -4.37 -20.24 8.79
N PHE A 193 -3.46 -19.33 9.10
CA PHE A 193 -3.25 -18.80 10.44
C PHE A 193 -3.76 -17.38 10.57
N TYR A 194 -3.62 -16.56 9.51
CA TYR A 194 -4.15 -15.22 9.48
C TYR A 194 -4.66 -14.83 8.08
N HIS A 195 -5.85 -14.22 8.01
CA HIS A 195 -6.42 -13.62 6.80
C HIS A 195 -7.05 -12.28 7.15
N GLY A 196 -6.44 -11.19 6.67
CA GLY A 196 -6.88 -9.88 7.09
C GLY A 196 -6.06 -8.74 6.54
N GLN A 197 -6.18 -7.58 7.18
CA GLN A 197 -5.52 -6.34 6.79
C GLN A 197 -4.02 -6.35 7.08
N PHE A 198 -3.30 -5.43 6.44
CA PHE A 198 -1.90 -5.13 6.79
C PHE A 198 -1.82 -4.38 8.14
N ASP A 199 -2.65 -3.34 8.28
CA ASP A 199 -2.84 -2.51 9.47
C ASP A 199 -4.10 -1.63 9.30
N ASP A 200 -4.33 -0.67 10.22
CA ASP A 200 -5.47 0.25 10.20
C ASP A 200 -5.34 1.40 9.15
N SER A 201 -4.20 1.54 8.48
CA SER A 201 -4.00 2.60 7.50
C SER A 201 -4.82 2.37 6.24
N ARG A 202 -5.32 3.45 5.63
CA ARG A 202 -6.04 3.42 4.37
C ARG A 202 -5.71 4.67 3.56
N PRO A 203 -5.75 4.63 2.21
CA PRO A 203 -5.55 5.83 1.39
C PRO A 203 -6.49 7.01 1.73
N SER A 204 -7.62 6.73 2.38
CA SER A 204 -8.62 7.74 2.75
C SER A 204 -8.57 8.19 4.21
N ASN A 205 -7.65 7.66 5.02
CA ASN A 205 -7.49 8.09 6.42
C ASN A 205 -6.07 8.66 6.62
N ASN A 206 -5.86 9.30 7.78
CA ASN A 206 -4.57 9.89 8.16
C ASN A 206 -3.79 8.98 9.12
N VAL A 207 -4.09 7.67 9.13
CA VAL A 207 -3.39 6.71 9.98
C VAL A 207 -2.09 6.31 9.27
N PRO A 208 -0.92 6.42 9.92
CA PRO A 208 0.35 5.99 9.32
C PRO A 208 0.38 4.49 9.03
N VAL A 209 1.09 4.10 7.97
CA VAL A 209 1.40 2.69 7.69
C VAL A 209 2.36 2.18 8.75
N THR A 210 2.06 1.03 9.32
CA THR A 210 2.80 0.38 10.40
C THR A 210 3.01 -1.11 10.18
N GLY A 211 2.15 -1.78 9.40
CA GLY A 211 2.13 -3.23 9.27
C GLY A 211 1.87 -3.96 10.59
N ARG A 212 1.25 -3.30 11.56
CA ARG A 212 1.09 -3.79 12.94
C ARG A 212 0.41 -5.15 13.00
N ASP A 213 -0.69 -5.32 12.28
CA ASP A 213 -1.52 -6.52 12.44
C ASP A 213 -0.86 -7.71 11.76
N LEU A 214 -0.36 -7.51 10.53
CA LEU A 214 0.36 -8.55 9.81
C LEU A 214 1.67 -8.93 10.52
N SER A 215 2.44 -7.95 11.03
CA SER A 215 3.66 -8.22 11.81
C SER A 215 3.37 -9.08 13.04
N ARG A 216 2.32 -8.72 13.81
CA ARG A 216 1.93 -9.49 15.00
C ARG A 216 1.48 -10.90 14.64
N ALA A 217 0.73 -11.07 13.56
CA ALA A 217 0.32 -12.39 13.08
C ALA A 217 1.54 -13.24 12.68
N ILE A 218 2.52 -12.65 12.00
CA ILE A 218 3.77 -13.35 11.65
C ILE A 218 4.57 -13.72 12.90
N ASP A 219 4.71 -12.82 13.87
CA ASP A 219 5.40 -13.11 15.13
C ASP A 219 4.73 -14.27 15.89
N CYS A 220 3.40 -14.30 15.94
CA CYS A 220 2.64 -15.41 16.54
C CYS A 220 2.84 -16.73 15.77
N ALA A 221 2.79 -16.69 14.44
CA ALA A 221 3.01 -17.87 13.60
C ALA A 221 4.41 -18.47 13.82
N LEU A 222 5.44 -17.62 13.87
CA LEU A 222 6.83 -18.05 14.06
C LEU A 222 7.13 -18.53 15.49
N SER A 223 6.44 -17.98 16.49
CA SER A 223 6.61 -18.35 17.90
C SER A 223 5.69 -19.49 18.37
N GLY A 224 4.78 -19.96 17.50
CA GLY A 224 3.78 -20.98 17.85
C GLY A 224 2.68 -20.49 18.79
N GLN A 225 2.52 -19.17 18.95
CA GLN A 225 1.46 -18.58 19.77
C GLN A 225 0.16 -18.44 18.98
N ASP A 226 -0.97 -18.45 19.68
CA ASP A 226 -2.27 -18.13 19.10
C ASP A 226 -2.40 -16.63 18.80
N LEU A 227 -3.29 -16.27 17.86
CA LEU A 227 -3.58 -14.87 17.56
C LEU A 227 -4.29 -14.19 18.74
N PRO A 228 -3.70 -13.15 19.35
CA PRO A 228 -4.29 -12.51 20.53
C PRO A 228 -5.31 -11.42 20.17
N PHE A 229 -5.81 -11.39 18.94
CA PHE A 229 -6.71 -10.35 18.44
C PHE A 229 -7.66 -10.87 17.37
N VAL A 230 -8.78 -10.16 17.21
CA VAL A 230 -9.74 -10.43 16.15
C VAL A 230 -9.23 -9.82 14.84
N GLU A 231 -9.21 -10.64 13.81
CA GLU A 231 -8.77 -10.24 12.48
C GLU A 231 -9.75 -9.23 11.87
N LYS A 232 -9.21 -8.19 11.23
CA LYS A 232 -10.00 -7.24 10.44
C LYS A 232 -9.78 -7.56 8.97
N PRO A 233 -10.84 -7.55 8.14
CA PRO A 233 -10.70 -7.88 6.74
C PRO A 233 -9.80 -6.87 6.00
N SER A 234 -9.06 -7.37 5.02
CA SER A 234 -8.42 -6.52 4.02
C SER A 234 -9.47 -5.71 3.26
N VAL A 235 -9.08 -4.50 2.83
CA VAL A 235 -9.95 -3.62 2.03
C VAL A 235 -9.18 -3.10 0.84
N GLY A 236 -9.75 -3.29 -0.34
CA GLY A 236 -9.07 -3.01 -1.59
C GLY A 236 -10.00 -2.70 -2.75
N CYS A 237 -9.39 -2.52 -3.93
CA CYS A 237 -10.14 -2.64 -5.17
C CYS A 237 -10.43 -4.13 -5.42
N SER A 238 -11.60 -4.44 -5.98
CA SER A 238 -11.91 -5.81 -6.40
C SER A 238 -10.85 -6.35 -7.35
N ILE A 239 -10.58 -7.66 -7.29
CA ILE A 239 -9.88 -8.37 -8.36
C ILE A 239 -10.61 -8.12 -9.68
N LYS A 240 -9.84 -7.97 -10.76
CA LYS A 240 -10.35 -7.67 -12.10
C LYS A 240 -10.57 -8.97 -12.85
N TRP A 241 -11.69 -9.62 -12.61
CA TRP A 241 -12.06 -10.88 -13.28
C TRP A 241 -12.12 -10.72 -14.81
N HIS A 242 -11.80 -11.78 -15.54
CA HIS A 242 -11.97 -11.81 -16.99
C HIS A 242 -13.45 -11.61 -17.38
N PRO A 243 -13.72 -10.87 -18.47
CA PRO A 243 -15.04 -10.81 -19.07
C PRO A 243 -15.51 -12.16 -19.62
#